data_AF-A0A453DL72-F1
#
_entry.id   AF-A0A453DL72-F1
#
_cell.length_a   1.000
_cell.length_b   1.000
_cell.length_c   1.000
_cell.angle_alpha   90.00
_cell.angle_beta   90.00
_cell.angle_gamma   90.00
#
_symmetry.space_group_name_H-M   'P 1'
#
loop_
_entity.id
_entity.type
_entity.pdbx_description
1 polymer ?
#
loop_
_entity_poly.entity_id
_entity_poly.type
_entity_poly.pdbx_seq_one_letter_code
_entity_poly.pdbx_strand_id
1 'polypeptide(L)'
;IVWQVMQWWTMETLGDSVSSNVPCIGEFMTDLSAIEASSSCVPALSAISRLMQVLQRSEFKANHAEWVNTVKPNLGPGIRERVQEAIASEDESAMEDLHAVRTEFKSALAVLLKDDGILAIPTVPGAPPKLRMDAALLEDFRAKAFSLLSIAGLLGFCQVSIPLGTRDGVSVSVSLLAGHGGDRFLVAVAQELYDALKAQAAAAWGLSA
;
A
#
# COMPACT_ATOMS: atom_id res chain seq x y z
N ILE A 1 2.82 -5.87 25.17
CA ILE A 1 3.55 -6.64 24.12
C ILE A 1 3.05 -6.25 22.73
N VAL A 2 1.80 -6.50 22.33
CA VAL A 2 1.32 -6.14 20.96
C VAL A 2 1.42 -4.63 20.66
N TRP A 3 0.97 -3.74 21.55
CA TRP A 3 1.19 -2.29 21.37
C TRP A 3 2.64 -1.86 21.49
N GLN A 4 3.41 -2.62 22.25
CA GLN A 4 4.85 -2.40 22.43
C GLN A 4 5.65 -3.02 21.28
N VAL A 5 5.02 -3.71 20.32
CA VAL A 5 5.60 -4.16 19.04
C VAL A 5 5.07 -3.28 17.91
N MET A 6 3.81 -2.84 17.96
CA MET A 6 3.25 -1.84 17.05
C MET A 6 3.88 -0.44 17.22
N GLN A 7 4.42 -0.11 18.39
CA GLN A 7 5.24 1.10 18.60
C GLN A 7 6.58 1.07 17.86
N TRP A 8 7.01 -0.08 17.30
CA TRP A 8 8.31 -0.22 16.63
C TRP A 8 8.21 -0.07 15.12
N TRP A 9 6.99 -0.10 14.55
CA TRP A 9 6.76 0.07 13.11
C TRP A 9 5.76 1.19 12.85
N THR A 10 6.19 2.44 13.02
CA THR A 10 5.52 3.58 12.39
C THR A 10 5.75 3.51 10.87
N MET A 11 4.88 4.15 10.06
CA MET A 11 5.13 4.23 8.61
C MET A 11 6.53 4.79 8.31
N GLU A 12 7.04 5.69 9.16
CA GLU A 12 8.39 6.25 9.08
C GLU A 12 9.47 5.17 9.26
N THR A 13 9.40 4.35 10.31
CA THR A 13 10.38 3.25 10.52
C THR A 13 10.37 2.19 9.41
N LEU A 14 9.20 1.91 8.81
CA LEU A 14 9.12 1.04 7.63
C LEU A 14 9.79 1.73 6.43
N GLY A 15 9.52 3.02 6.21
CA GLY A 15 10.16 3.80 5.16
C GLY A 15 11.68 3.87 5.29
N ASP A 16 12.19 4.06 6.51
CA ASP A 16 13.63 4.10 6.81
C ASP A 16 14.28 2.73 6.54
N SER A 17 13.61 1.65 6.94
CA SER A 17 14.05 0.29 6.65
C SER A 17 14.11 0.02 5.15
N VAL A 18 13.08 0.41 4.39
CA VAL A 18 13.07 0.28 2.92
C VAL A 18 14.20 1.10 2.31
N SER A 19 14.34 2.37 2.68
CA SER A 19 15.38 3.26 2.14
C SER A 19 16.79 2.73 2.40
N SER A 20 17.01 2.07 3.54
CA SER A 20 18.32 1.52 3.91
C SER A 20 18.65 0.19 3.23
N ASN A 21 17.64 -0.57 2.79
CA ASN A 21 17.82 -1.93 2.26
C ASN A 21 17.46 -2.07 0.77
N VAL A 22 16.95 -1.01 0.14
CA VAL A 22 16.54 -0.98 -1.28
C VAL A 22 17.21 0.20 -1.99
N PRO A 23 18.54 0.18 -2.23
CA PRO A 23 19.27 1.30 -2.82
C PRO A 23 18.71 1.78 -4.17
N CYS A 24 18.16 0.91 -5.02
CA CYS A 24 17.58 1.34 -6.30
C CYS A 24 16.34 2.23 -6.12
N ILE A 25 15.70 2.22 -4.94
CA ILE A 25 14.59 3.13 -4.64
C ILE A 25 15.06 4.58 -4.57
N GLY A 26 16.33 4.83 -4.23
CA GLY A 26 16.89 6.18 -4.15
C GLY A 26 16.96 6.88 -5.50
N GLU A 27 17.32 6.15 -6.55
CA GLU A 27 17.33 6.66 -7.94
C GLU A 27 15.89 6.95 -8.40
N PHE A 28 14.99 5.99 -8.15
CA PHE A 28 13.56 6.15 -8.45
C PHE A 28 12.90 7.31 -7.68
N MET A 29 13.29 7.53 -6.43
CA MET A 29 12.81 8.64 -5.59
C MET A 29 13.31 10.01 -6.07
N THR A 30 14.49 10.07 -6.71
CA THR A 30 15.05 11.31 -7.24
C THR A 30 14.20 11.82 -8.41
N ASP A 31 13.76 10.92 -9.30
CA ASP A 31 12.82 11.24 -10.38
C ASP A 31 11.42 11.65 -9.87
N LEU A 32 10.98 11.06 -8.76
CA LEU A 32 9.72 11.40 -8.08
C LEU A 32 9.74 12.78 -7.43
N SER A 33 10.87 13.19 -6.83
CA SER A 33 11.02 14.47 -6.14
C SER A 33 10.89 15.69 -7.07
N ALA A 34 11.09 15.49 -8.38
CA ALA A 34 10.84 16.51 -9.40
C ALA A 34 9.34 16.72 -9.70
N ILE A 35 8.47 15.80 -9.27
CA ILE A 35 7.05 15.74 -9.68
C ILE A 35 6.08 15.97 -8.49
N GLU A 36 6.44 15.59 -7.26
CA GLU A 36 5.51 15.65 -6.11
C GLU A 36 6.09 16.37 -4.89
N ALA A 37 6.00 17.70 -4.86
CA ALA A 37 6.44 18.54 -3.74
C ALA A 37 5.38 18.75 -2.62
N SER A 38 4.27 18.00 -2.61
CA SER A 38 3.12 18.33 -1.75
C SER A 38 2.51 17.21 -0.91
N SER A 39 3.06 15.98 -0.92
CA SER A 39 2.51 14.88 -0.10
C SER A 39 3.21 14.74 1.25
N SER A 40 2.43 14.52 2.31
CA SER A 40 2.92 14.14 3.65
C SER A 40 3.18 12.63 3.76
N CYS A 41 3.39 11.95 2.64
CA CYS A 41 3.58 10.51 2.61
C CYS A 41 5.05 10.15 2.82
N VAL A 42 5.29 8.98 3.43
CA VAL A 42 6.63 8.44 3.64
C VAL A 42 7.25 8.16 2.27
N PRO A 43 8.35 8.85 1.89
CA PRO A 43 8.82 8.88 0.50
C PRO A 43 9.06 7.49 -0.13
N ALA A 44 9.67 6.57 0.61
CA ALA A 44 9.89 5.20 0.14
C ALA A 44 8.58 4.43 -0.13
N LEU A 45 7.55 4.61 0.70
CA LEU A 45 6.25 3.97 0.49
C LEU A 45 5.47 4.61 -0.67
N SER A 46 5.64 5.92 -0.89
CA SER A 46 5.13 6.61 -2.08
C SER A 46 5.76 6.05 -3.36
N ALA A 47 7.07 5.84 -3.36
CA ALA A 47 7.79 5.21 -4.46
C ALA A 47 7.24 3.81 -4.78
N ILE A 48 7.01 2.98 -3.76
CA ILE A 48 6.41 1.65 -3.93
C ILE A 48 5.00 1.73 -4.54
N SER A 49 4.16 2.66 -4.06
CA SER A 49 2.83 2.91 -4.61
C SER A 49 2.89 3.31 -6.09
N ARG A 50 3.80 4.22 -6.43
CA ARG A 50 4.01 4.68 -7.81
C ARG A 50 4.46 3.54 -8.71
N LEU A 51 5.41 2.73 -8.26
CA LEU A 51 5.89 1.54 -8.96
C LEU A 51 4.72 0.60 -9.30
N MET A 52 3.87 0.29 -8.31
CA MET A 52 2.66 -0.52 -8.53
C MET A 52 1.74 0.10 -9.59
N GLN A 53 1.52 1.42 -9.52
CA GLN A 53 0.66 2.11 -10.48
C GLN A 53 1.22 2.08 -11.90
N VAL A 54 2.54 2.23 -12.11
CA VAL A 54 3.15 2.15 -13.45
C VAL A 54 2.97 0.74 -14.01
N LEU A 55 3.30 -0.29 -13.23
CA LEU A 55 3.17 -1.69 -13.65
C LEU A 55 1.71 -2.01 -14.01
N GLN A 56 0.75 -1.65 -13.16
CA GLN A 56 -0.67 -1.86 -13.44
C GLN A 56 -1.16 -1.13 -14.70
N ARG A 57 -0.68 0.10 -14.95
CA ARG A 57 -1.05 0.86 -16.15
C ARG A 57 -0.48 0.22 -17.42
N SER A 58 0.77 -0.24 -17.37
CA SER A 58 1.42 -0.95 -18.48
C SER A 58 0.69 -2.25 -18.79
N GLU A 59 0.40 -3.07 -17.76
CA GLU A 59 -0.38 -4.30 -17.90
C GLU A 59 -1.80 -4.02 -18.42
N PHE A 60 -2.47 -2.98 -17.90
CA PHE A 60 -3.79 -2.58 -18.38
C PHE A 60 -3.75 -2.21 -19.87
N LYS A 61 -2.77 -1.40 -20.30
CA LYS A 61 -2.60 -1.03 -21.70
C LYS A 61 -2.40 -2.27 -22.58
N ALA A 62 -1.46 -3.16 -22.20
CA ALA A 62 -1.18 -4.38 -22.96
C ALA A 62 -2.42 -5.27 -23.14
N ASN A 63 -3.29 -5.35 -22.12
CA ASN A 63 -4.47 -6.23 -22.15
C ASN A 63 -5.75 -5.55 -22.70
N HIS A 64 -5.87 -4.23 -22.60
CA HIS A 64 -7.16 -3.54 -22.81
C HIS A 64 -7.11 -2.36 -23.79
N ALA A 65 -5.94 -1.97 -24.32
CA ALA A 65 -5.84 -0.82 -25.23
C ALA A 65 -6.73 -0.96 -26.48
N GLU A 66 -6.71 -2.13 -27.12
CA GLU A 66 -7.53 -2.39 -28.31
C GLU A 66 -9.02 -2.23 -28.02
N TRP A 67 -9.48 -2.82 -26.92
CA TRP A 67 -10.87 -2.72 -26.49
C TRP A 67 -11.27 -1.27 -26.18
N VAL A 68 -10.46 -0.52 -25.43
CA VAL A 68 -10.74 0.89 -25.11
C VAL A 68 -10.86 1.72 -26.40
N ASN A 69 -9.93 1.55 -27.33
CA ASN A 69 -9.89 2.30 -28.58
C ASN A 69 -11.06 1.96 -29.52
N THR A 70 -11.51 0.72 -29.49
CA THR A 70 -12.60 0.22 -30.34
C THR A 70 -13.97 0.55 -29.77
N VAL A 71 -14.21 0.25 -28.49
CA VAL A 71 -15.52 0.35 -27.85
C VAL A 71 -15.80 1.76 -27.32
N LYS A 72 -14.77 2.54 -27.02
CA LYS A 72 -14.87 3.90 -26.45
C LYS A 72 -15.85 3.95 -25.26
N PRO A 73 -15.58 3.16 -24.19
CA PRO A 73 -16.52 3.00 -23.08
C PRO A 73 -16.88 4.34 -22.42
N ASN A 74 -18.13 4.46 -21.96
CA ASN A 74 -18.57 5.63 -21.21
C ASN A 74 -18.08 5.56 -19.76
N LEU A 75 -16.86 6.04 -19.52
CA LEU A 75 -16.21 6.02 -18.21
C LEU A 75 -16.58 7.24 -17.36
N GLY A 76 -16.84 7.03 -16.08
CA GLY A 76 -17.04 8.12 -15.13
C GLY A 76 -15.78 9.00 -14.94
N PRO A 77 -15.95 10.23 -14.43
CA PRO A 77 -14.82 11.10 -14.08
C PRO A 77 -13.90 10.43 -13.05
N GLY A 78 -12.60 10.67 -13.17
CA GLY A 78 -11.52 10.02 -12.44
C GLY A 78 -11.09 8.66 -12.99
N ILE A 79 -11.99 7.88 -13.60
CA ILE A 79 -11.63 6.61 -14.26
C ILE A 79 -11.17 6.89 -15.69
N ARG A 80 -11.89 7.78 -16.39
CA ARG A 80 -11.59 8.19 -17.78
C ARG A 80 -10.15 8.67 -17.93
N GLU A 81 -9.72 9.58 -17.05
CA GLU A 81 -8.41 10.22 -17.06
C GLU A 81 -7.31 9.17 -16.82
N ARG A 82 -7.49 8.30 -15.81
CA ARG A 82 -6.54 7.21 -15.52
C ARG A 82 -6.41 6.20 -16.65
N VAL A 83 -7.53 5.85 -17.31
CA VAL A 83 -7.50 4.97 -18.48
C VAL A 83 -6.78 5.66 -19.64
N GLN A 84 -7.08 6.93 -19.91
CA GLN A 84 -6.39 7.70 -20.96
C GLN A 84 -4.88 7.81 -20.71
N GLU A 85 -4.47 8.13 -19.48
CA GLU A 85 -3.07 8.14 -19.05
C GLU A 85 -2.40 6.78 -19.26
N ALA A 86 -3.08 5.68 -18.89
CA ALA A 86 -2.55 4.33 -19.07
C ALA A 86 -2.33 4.01 -20.55
N ILE A 87 -3.29 4.32 -21.43
CA ILE A 87 -3.17 4.09 -22.87
C ILE A 87 -2.09 4.96 -23.52
N ALA A 88 -1.96 6.22 -23.08
CA ALA A 88 -1.01 7.19 -23.60
C ALA A 88 0.43 6.97 -23.12
N SER A 89 0.69 6.09 -22.15
CA SER A 89 2.04 5.83 -21.63
C SER A 89 2.94 5.18 -22.69
N GLU A 90 4.09 5.77 -23.00
CA GLU A 90 5.02 5.31 -24.04
C GLU A 90 6.31 4.64 -23.49
N ASP A 91 6.45 4.56 -22.17
CA ASP A 91 7.75 4.28 -21.55
C ASP A 91 7.95 2.78 -21.23
N GLU A 92 8.17 1.99 -22.28
CA GLU A 92 8.57 0.59 -22.13
C GLU A 92 10.02 0.44 -21.62
N SER A 93 10.89 1.43 -21.90
CA SER A 93 12.29 1.42 -21.45
C SER A 93 12.44 1.47 -19.93
N ALA A 94 11.59 2.23 -19.23
CA ALA A 94 11.62 2.28 -17.77
C ALA A 94 11.13 0.98 -17.09
N MET A 95 10.53 0.03 -17.83
CA MET A 95 9.95 -1.17 -17.23
C MET A 95 11.00 -2.13 -16.65
N GLU A 96 12.20 -2.19 -17.22
CA GLU A 96 13.28 -3.03 -16.68
C GLU A 96 13.73 -2.53 -15.31
N ASP A 97 13.93 -1.22 -15.17
CA ASP A 97 14.30 -0.57 -13.92
C ASP A 97 13.22 -0.76 -12.84
N LEU A 98 11.94 -0.63 -13.21
CA LEU A 98 10.81 -0.86 -12.31
C LEU A 98 10.76 -2.30 -11.79
N HIS A 99 11.06 -3.29 -12.64
CA HIS A 99 11.15 -4.68 -12.22
C HIS A 99 12.34 -4.94 -11.30
N ALA A 100 13.47 -4.26 -11.52
CA ALA A 100 14.62 -4.32 -10.61
C ALA A 100 14.24 -3.78 -9.23
N VAL A 101 13.56 -2.62 -9.17
CA VAL A 101 13.06 -2.03 -7.90
C VAL A 101 12.11 -2.97 -7.19
N ARG A 102 11.15 -3.55 -7.91
CA ARG A 102 10.23 -4.54 -7.34
C ARG A 102 10.97 -5.75 -6.75
N THR A 103 11.98 -6.25 -7.45
CA THR A 103 12.75 -7.44 -7.04
C THR A 103 13.59 -7.16 -5.81
N GLU A 104 14.28 -6.02 -5.77
CA GLU A 104 15.07 -5.62 -4.61
C GLU A 104 14.18 -5.39 -3.39
N PHE A 105 13.06 -4.68 -3.54
CA PHE A 105 12.12 -4.46 -2.45
C PHE A 105 11.53 -5.78 -1.93
N LYS A 106 11.19 -6.72 -2.82
CA LYS A 106 10.75 -8.07 -2.44
C LYS A 106 11.80 -8.77 -1.59
N SER A 107 13.06 -8.72 -2.02
CA SER A 107 14.18 -9.36 -1.34
C SER A 107 14.39 -8.78 0.05
N ALA A 108 14.46 -7.44 0.15
CA ALA A 108 14.64 -6.74 1.42
C ALA A 108 13.53 -7.09 2.43
N LEU A 109 12.27 -7.06 2.00
CA LEU A 109 11.15 -7.37 2.88
C LEU A 109 11.08 -8.87 3.24
N ALA A 110 11.46 -9.76 2.31
CA ALA A 110 11.57 -11.19 2.61
C ALA A 110 12.66 -11.47 3.66
N VAL A 111 13.80 -10.79 3.59
CA VAL A 111 14.87 -10.91 4.61
C VAL A 111 14.41 -10.40 5.97
N LEU A 112 13.64 -9.30 5.99
CA LEU A 112 13.09 -8.75 7.22
C LEU A 112 12.08 -9.71 7.87
N LEU A 113 11.16 -10.25 7.08
CA LEU A 113 10.11 -11.14 7.55
C LEU A 113 10.61 -12.56 7.85
N LYS A 114 11.63 -13.05 7.14
CA LYS A 114 12.04 -14.46 7.21
C LYS A 114 10.83 -15.38 6.95
N ASP A 115 10.82 -16.58 7.53
CA ASP A 115 9.78 -17.59 7.28
C ASP A 115 8.51 -17.35 8.11
N ASP A 116 8.63 -16.75 9.30
CA ASP A 116 7.58 -16.66 10.32
C ASP A 116 7.33 -15.23 10.85
N GLY A 117 8.00 -14.23 10.28
CA GLY A 117 7.79 -12.84 10.64
C GLY A 117 6.50 -12.26 10.06
N ILE A 118 5.94 -11.33 10.81
CA ILE A 118 4.73 -10.61 10.45
C ILE A 118 5.00 -9.11 10.55
N LEU A 119 4.67 -8.39 9.49
CA LEU A 119 4.64 -6.93 9.50
C LEU A 119 3.23 -6.46 9.83
N ALA A 120 3.08 -5.71 10.92
CA ALA A 120 1.82 -5.07 11.29
C ALA A 120 1.83 -3.60 10.87
N ILE A 121 0.85 -3.19 10.07
CA ILE A 121 0.69 -1.80 9.59
C ILE A 121 -0.77 -1.33 9.75
N PRO A 122 -1.04 -0.02 9.80
CA PRO A 122 -2.40 0.48 9.61
C PRO A 122 -2.97 -0.03 8.27
N THR A 123 -4.24 -0.42 8.24
CA THR A 123 -4.87 -0.85 6.99
C THR A 123 -5.12 0.31 6.04
N VAL A 124 -5.47 1.47 6.59
CA VAL A 124 -5.75 2.71 5.86
C VAL A 124 -5.13 3.89 6.60
N PRO A 125 -4.81 5.02 5.92
CA PRO A 125 -4.07 6.13 6.52
C PRO A 125 -4.90 6.99 7.47
N GLY A 126 -6.22 6.78 7.52
CA GLY A 126 -7.11 7.55 8.38
C GLY A 126 -8.58 7.28 8.15
N ALA A 127 -9.41 8.22 8.62
CA ALA A 127 -10.85 8.16 8.50
C ALA A 127 -11.30 8.10 7.03
N PRO A 128 -12.42 7.41 6.73
CA PRO A 128 -12.90 7.31 5.36
C PRO A 128 -13.23 8.71 4.81
N PRO A 129 -12.89 8.98 3.54
CA PRO A 129 -13.16 10.29 2.94
C PRO A 129 -14.66 10.53 2.86
N LYS A 130 -15.07 11.77 3.15
CA LYS A 130 -16.48 12.18 3.12
C LYS A 130 -17.03 12.16 1.69
N LEU A 131 -18.33 11.93 1.57
CA LEU A 131 -19.04 12.09 0.30
C LEU A 131 -18.84 13.52 -0.22
N ARG A 132 -18.46 13.66 -1.50
CA ARG A 132 -18.13 14.96 -2.15
C ARG A 132 -16.94 15.71 -1.53
N MET A 133 -16.00 15.00 -0.93
CA MET A 133 -14.68 15.57 -0.61
C MET A 133 -14.06 16.20 -1.88
N ASP A 134 -13.31 17.27 -1.67
CA ASP A 134 -12.53 17.91 -2.73
C ASP A 134 -11.62 16.89 -3.45
N ALA A 135 -11.48 17.05 -4.77
CA ALA A 135 -10.79 16.07 -5.61
C ALA A 135 -9.30 15.94 -5.25
N ALA A 136 -8.62 17.04 -4.92
CA ALA A 136 -7.20 17.02 -4.56
C ALA A 136 -6.99 16.35 -3.19
N LEU A 137 -7.87 16.64 -2.22
CA LEU A 137 -7.83 15.97 -0.91
C LEU A 137 -8.15 14.47 -1.01
N LEU A 138 -9.08 14.09 -1.89
CA LEU A 138 -9.41 12.69 -2.14
C LEU A 138 -8.23 11.95 -2.78
N GLU A 139 -7.50 12.60 -3.69
CA GLU A 139 -6.34 12.01 -4.33
C GLU A 139 -5.16 11.86 -3.37
N ASP A 140 -4.91 12.83 -2.48
CA ASP A 140 -3.92 12.70 -1.40
C ASP A 140 -4.26 11.53 -0.45
N PHE A 141 -5.54 11.38 -0.06
CA PHE A 141 -5.97 10.24 0.73
C PHE A 141 -5.72 8.91 0.00
N ARG A 142 -6.03 8.85 -1.30
CA ARG A 142 -5.79 7.66 -2.13
C ARG A 142 -4.31 7.33 -2.23
N ALA A 143 -3.45 8.31 -2.51
CA ALA A 143 -2.01 8.10 -2.59
C ALA A 143 -1.46 7.45 -1.31
N LYS A 144 -1.87 7.97 -0.14
CA LYS A 144 -1.53 7.40 1.17
C LYS A 144 -2.14 6.02 1.42
N ALA A 145 -3.36 5.78 0.96
CA ALA A 145 -3.97 4.46 1.07
C ALA A 145 -3.26 3.43 0.19
N PHE A 146 -2.93 3.79 -1.06
CA PHE A 146 -2.21 2.91 -1.97
C PHE A 146 -0.79 2.60 -1.48
N SER A 147 -0.12 3.49 -0.74
CA SER A 147 1.21 3.19 -0.18
C SER A 147 1.18 2.08 0.88
N LEU A 148 0.05 1.87 1.54
CA LEU A 148 -0.19 0.74 2.46
C LEU A 148 -0.71 -0.51 1.72
N LEU A 149 -1.67 -0.33 0.83
CA LEU A 149 -2.40 -1.43 0.19
C LEU A 149 -1.62 -2.09 -0.95
N SER A 150 -0.64 -1.40 -1.54
CA SER A 150 0.11 -1.93 -2.69
C SER A 150 1.21 -2.90 -2.31
N ILE A 151 1.67 -2.91 -1.05
CA ILE A 151 2.85 -3.68 -0.63
C ILE A 151 2.68 -5.17 -0.93
N ALA A 152 1.63 -5.79 -0.42
CA ALA A 152 1.43 -7.23 -0.60
C ALA A 152 1.21 -7.61 -2.08
N GLY A 153 0.36 -6.85 -2.79
CA GLY A 153 0.07 -7.10 -4.20
C GLY A 153 1.28 -6.94 -5.11
N LEU A 154 2.10 -5.90 -4.87
CA LEU A 154 3.33 -5.69 -5.62
C LEU A 154 4.33 -6.83 -5.37
N LEU A 155 4.50 -7.25 -4.13
CA LEU A 155 5.54 -8.25 -3.77
C LEU A 155 5.11 -9.71 -3.98
N GLY A 156 3.81 -9.95 -4.19
CA GLY A 156 3.24 -11.30 -4.18
C GLY A 156 3.23 -11.91 -2.77
N PHE A 157 3.13 -11.07 -1.75
CA PHE A 157 3.00 -11.45 -0.34
C PHE A 157 1.52 -11.59 0.03
N CYS A 158 1.24 -12.00 1.26
CA CYS A 158 -0.13 -12.10 1.76
C CYS A 158 -0.42 -11.01 2.80
N GLN A 159 -1.67 -10.52 2.83
CA GLN A 159 -2.12 -9.49 3.76
C GLN A 159 -3.54 -9.79 4.24
N VAL A 160 -3.77 -9.68 5.55
CA VAL A 160 -5.10 -9.78 6.16
C VAL A 160 -5.39 -8.53 7.00
N SER A 161 -6.59 -7.98 6.88
CA SER A 161 -7.02 -6.82 7.67
C SER A 161 -7.93 -7.26 8.80
N ILE A 162 -7.52 -6.93 10.03
CA ILE A 162 -8.24 -7.25 11.26
C ILE A 162 -8.99 -5.99 11.74
N PRO A 163 -10.34 -5.99 11.71
CA PRO A 163 -11.12 -4.89 12.25
C PRO A 163 -11.04 -4.88 13.79
N LEU A 164 -10.63 -3.74 14.35
CA LEU A 164 -10.48 -3.54 15.80
C LEU A 164 -11.72 -2.95 16.44
N GLY A 165 -12.62 -2.36 15.64
CA GLY A 165 -13.86 -1.76 16.10
C GLY A 165 -14.06 -0.37 15.53
N THR A 166 -14.93 0.41 16.19
CA THR A 166 -15.24 1.79 15.80
C THR A 166 -14.83 2.73 16.94
N ARG A 167 -14.09 3.77 16.60
CA ARG A 167 -13.71 4.86 17.51
C ARG A 167 -14.22 6.17 16.93
N ASP A 168 -14.96 6.94 17.72
CA ASP A 168 -15.52 8.25 17.30
C ASP A 168 -16.31 8.17 15.97
N GLY A 169 -17.02 7.06 15.74
CA GLY A 169 -17.78 6.81 14.51
C GLY A 169 -16.94 6.37 13.30
N VAL A 170 -15.64 6.14 13.48
CA VAL A 170 -14.68 5.73 12.45
C VAL A 170 -14.21 4.29 12.68
N SER A 171 -14.32 3.43 11.67
CA SER A 171 -13.79 2.06 11.76
C SER A 171 -12.26 2.06 11.75
N VAL A 172 -11.67 1.33 12.70
CA VAL A 172 -10.22 1.17 12.83
C VAL A 172 -9.84 -0.29 12.58
N SER A 173 -8.77 -0.49 11.82
CA SER A 173 -8.24 -1.82 11.49
C SER A 173 -6.72 -1.81 11.41
N VAL A 174 -6.14 -2.99 11.66
CA VAL A 174 -4.71 -3.26 11.48
C VAL A 174 -4.56 -4.33 10.40
N SER A 175 -3.60 -4.16 9.50
CA SER A 175 -3.23 -5.18 8.53
C SER A 175 -2.01 -5.93 9.03
N LEU A 176 -2.04 -7.26 8.90
CA LEU A 176 -0.88 -8.12 9.08
C LEU A 176 -0.43 -8.59 7.70
N LEU A 177 0.87 -8.50 7.42
CA LEU A 177 1.52 -9.02 6.22
C LEU A 177 2.48 -10.14 6.59
N ALA A 178 2.53 -11.18 5.77
CA ALA A 178 3.56 -12.22 5.81
C ALA A 178 4.13 -12.47 4.42
N GLY A 179 5.26 -13.18 4.36
CA GLY A 179 5.95 -13.51 3.12
C GLY A 179 5.09 -14.32 2.13
N HIS A 180 5.64 -14.49 0.92
CA HIS A 180 5.01 -15.27 -0.14
C HIS A 180 4.64 -16.69 0.31
N GLY A 181 3.40 -17.12 0.04
CA GLY A 181 2.89 -18.44 0.43
C GLY A 181 2.49 -18.58 1.91
N GLY A 182 2.57 -17.49 2.68
CA GLY A 182 2.27 -17.46 4.12
C GLY A 182 0.78 -17.41 4.48
N ASP A 183 -0.15 -17.51 3.53
CA ASP A 183 -1.58 -17.24 3.74
C ASP A 183 -2.20 -18.05 4.89
N ARG A 184 -1.92 -19.36 4.95
CA ARG A 184 -2.44 -20.23 6.02
C ARG A 184 -1.87 -19.85 7.39
N PHE A 185 -0.58 -19.53 7.44
CA PHE A 185 0.08 -19.05 8.66
C PHE A 185 -0.53 -17.73 9.11
N LEU A 186 -0.68 -16.78 8.18
CA LEU A 186 -1.21 -15.45 8.47
C LEU A 186 -2.66 -15.49 8.97
N VAL A 187 -3.51 -16.33 8.37
CA VAL A 187 -4.90 -16.53 8.84
C VAL A 187 -4.94 -17.16 10.23
N ALA A 188 -4.10 -18.16 10.50
CA ALA A 188 -4.03 -18.79 11.82
C ALA A 188 -3.62 -17.77 12.89
N VAL A 189 -2.58 -16.98 12.64
CA VAL A 189 -2.14 -15.92 13.56
C VAL A 189 -3.22 -14.85 13.73
N ALA A 190 -3.89 -14.44 12.65
CA ALA A 190 -4.98 -13.46 12.74
C ALA A 190 -6.14 -13.96 13.61
N GLN A 191 -6.48 -15.25 13.52
CA GLN A 191 -7.50 -15.87 14.38
C GLN A 191 -7.08 -15.89 15.85
N GLU A 192 -5.84 -16.30 16.13
CA GLU A 192 -5.30 -16.35 17.49
C GLU A 192 -5.22 -14.96 18.14
N LEU A 193 -4.85 -13.94 17.37
CA LEU A 193 -4.67 -12.58 17.88
C LEU A 193 -5.97 -11.77 17.93
N TYR A 194 -7.05 -12.21 17.28
CA TYR A 194 -8.27 -11.41 17.06
C TYR A 194 -8.84 -10.82 18.36
N ASP A 195 -9.14 -11.67 19.33
CA ASP A 195 -9.76 -11.25 20.59
C ASP A 195 -8.82 -10.37 21.42
N ALA A 196 -7.53 -10.71 21.45
CA ALA A 196 -6.51 -9.94 22.17
C ALA A 196 -6.34 -8.54 21.58
N LEU A 197 -6.27 -8.43 20.25
CA LEU A 197 -6.17 -7.15 19.54
C LEU A 197 -7.39 -6.27 19.79
N LYS A 198 -8.59 -6.87 19.74
CA LYS A 198 -9.85 -6.16 19.98
C LYS A 198 -9.97 -5.66 21.42
N ALA A 199 -9.67 -6.52 22.40
CA ALA A 199 -9.69 -6.14 23.82
C ALA A 199 -8.69 -5.02 24.12
N GLN A 200 -7.50 -5.12 23.54
CA GLN A 200 -6.46 -4.12 23.72
C GLN A 200 -6.81 -2.79 23.05
N ALA A 201 -7.48 -2.80 21.89
CA ALA A 201 -8.01 -1.60 21.25
C ALA A 201 -9.10 -0.93 22.11
N ALA A 202 -10.06 -1.70 22.64
CA ALA A 202 -11.09 -1.19 23.54
C ALA A 202 -10.49 -0.54 24.80
N ALA A 203 -9.53 -1.21 25.43
CA ALA A 203 -8.81 -0.69 26.60
C ALA A 203 -8.06 0.61 26.27
N ALA A 204 -7.39 0.68 25.11
CA ALA A 204 -6.68 1.88 24.67
C ALA A 204 -7.61 3.06 24.34
N TRP A 205 -8.86 2.80 23.95
CA TRP A 205 -9.84 3.83 23.64
C TRP A 205 -10.70 4.24 24.85
N GLY A 206 -10.49 3.63 26.01
CA GLY A 206 -11.30 3.90 27.20
C GLY A 206 -12.76 3.47 27.05
N LEU A 207 -13.06 2.59 26.09
CA LEU A 207 -14.38 1.96 25.96
C LEU A 207 -14.43 0.83 27.00
N SER A 208 -15.29 0.93 28.01
CA SER A 208 -15.57 -0.26 28.83
C SER A 208 -16.27 -1.30 27.94
N ALA A 209 -15.90 -2.57 28.14
CA ALA A 209 -16.57 -3.70 27.50
C ALA A 209 -18.09 -3.67 27.71
#